data_AF-A0A8E1WBZ8-F1
#
_entry.id   AF-A0A8E1WBZ8-F1
#
_cell.length_a   1.000
_cell.length_b   1.000
_cell.length_c   1.000
_cell.angle_alpha   90.00
_cell.angle_beta   90.00
_cell.angle_gamma   90.00
#
_symmetry.space_group_name_H-M   'P 1'
#
loop_
_entity.id
_entity.type
_entity.pdbx_description
1 polymer ?
#
loop_
_entity_poly.entity_id
_entity_poly.type
_entity_poly.pdbx_seq_one_letter_code
_entity_poly.pdbx_strand_id
1 'polypeptide(L)' 'MVRPESVGLASRLAGVSRPWCIVGGWALDLWHGHQKRDHEDLEFTVLRSDLPVFRKALTGMNFHSVGSGVVEQLPA' A
#
# COMPACT_ATOMS: atom_id res chain seq x y z
N MET A 1 2.28 -13.79 10.65
CA MET A 1 1.77 -14.44 9.43
C MET A 1 1.78 -13.39 8.32
N VAL A 2 2.62 -13.52 7.29
CA VAL A 2 2.58 -12.63 6.10
C VAL A 2 1.64 -13.29 5.10
N ARG A 3 0.60 -12.58 4.63
CA ARG A 3 -0.44 -13.11 3.75
C ARG A 3 -0.10 -12.88 2.26
N PRO A 4 -0.66 -13.63 1.30
CA PRO A 4 -0.27 -13.58 -0.11
C PRO A 4 -0.31 -12.18 -0.74
N GLU A 5 -1.32 -11.38 -0.40
CA GLU A 5 -1.50 -10.00 -0.85
C GLU A 5 -0.40 -9.06 -0.35
N SER A 6 0.04 -9.24 0.90
CA SER A 6 1.17 -8.48 1.46
C SER A 6 2.51 -8.95 0.90
N VAL A 7 2.63 -10.23 0.51
CA VAL A 7 3.79 -10.72 -0.26
C VAL A 7 3.87 -10.04 -1.63
N GLY A 8 2.76 -9.90 -2.35
CA GLY A 8 2.73 -9.23 -3.65
C GLY A 8 3.20 -7.78 -3.60
N LEU A 9 2.74 -7.02 -2.60
CA LEU A 9 3.22 -5.64 -2.38
C LEU A 9 4.69 -5.60 -1.96
N ALA A 10 5.09 -6.41 -0.98
CA ALA A 10 6.47 -6.45 -0.49
C ALA A 10 7.46 -6.82 -1.60
N SER A 11 7.12 -7.77 -2.48
CA SER A 11 7.95 -8.12 -3.64
C SER A 11 8.12 -6.96 -4.62
N ARG A 12 7.06 -6.20 -4.90
CA ARG A 12 7.13 -5.01 -5.78
C ARG A 12 7.96 -3.89 -5.16
N LEU A 13 7.91 -3.75 -3.84
CA LEU A 13 8.62 -2.71 -3.10
C LEU A 13 10.02 -3.13 -2.63
N ALA A 14 10.47 -4.36 -2.91
CA ALA A 14 11.74 -4.90 -2.41
C ALA A 14 12.98 -4.06 -2.79
N GLY A 15 12.90 -3.32 -3.91
CA GLY A 15 13.97 -2.41 -4.36
C GLY A 15 13.86 -0.96 -3.84
N VAL A 16 12.86 -0.64 -3.04
CA VAL A 16 12.61 0.72 -2.54
C VAL A 16 13.23 0.89 -1.15
N SER A 17 14.23 1.78 -1.03
CA SER A 17 14.89 2.11 0.24
C SER A 17 14.20 3.21 1.04
N ARG A 18 13.06 3.73 0.56
CA ARG A 18 12.28 4.78 1.22
C ARG A 18 11.34 4.18 2.26
N PRO A 19 11.05 4.90 3.36
CA PRO A 19 10.16 4.40 4.40
C PRO A 19 8.74 4.20 3.87
N TRP A 20 8.13 3.10 4.25
CA TRP A 20 6.73 2.77 4.05
C TRP A 20 6.26 1.86 5.17
N CYS A 21 4.96 1.81 5.41
CA CYS A 21 4.39 0.84 6.34
C CYS A 21 2.99 0.40 5.90
N ILE A 22 2.61 -0.80 6.32
CA ILE A 22 1.21 -1.26 6.25
C ILE A 22 0.37 -0.41 7.20
N VAL A 23 -0.81 -0.01 6.77
CA VAL A 23 -1.76 0.79 7.55
C VAL A 23 -3.13 0.13 7.60
N GLY A 24 -4.10 0.79 8.24
CA GLY A 24 -5.49 0.34 8.28
C GLY A 24 -5.69 -0.96 9.05
N GLY A 25 -6.65 -1.77 8.59
CA GLY A 25 -7.04 -3.01 9.25
C GLY A 25 -5.88 -4.00 9.39
N TRP A 26 -5.02 -4.09 8.37
CA TRP A 26 -3.85 -4.96 8.38
C TRP A 26 -2.81 -4.58 9.43
N ALA A 27 -2.60 -3.28 9.68
CA ALA A 27 -1.66 -2.83 10.71
C ALA A 27 -2.09 -3.30 12.11
N LEU A 28 -3.40 -3.30 12.39
CA LEU A 28 -3.95 -3.79 13.67
C LEU A 28 -3.75 -5.29 13.82
N ASP A 29 -4.01 -6.06 12.78
CA ASP A 29 -3.83 -7.51 12.80
C ASP A 29 -2.35 -7.90 12.95
N LEU A 30 -1.44 -7.16 12.31
CA LEU A 30 0.00 -7.31 12.51
C LEU A 30 0.41 -7.00 13.96
N TRP A 31 -0.13 -5.93 14.55
CA TRP A 31 0.09 -5.57 15.95
C TRP A 31 -0.41 -6.66 16.91
N HIS A 32 -1.59 -7.24 16.65
CA HIS A 32 -2.15 -8.32 17.44
C HIS A 32 -1.53 -9.71 17.17
N GLY A 33 -0.70 -9.84 16.13
CA GLY A 33 -0.03 -11.08 15.75
C GLY A 33 -0.95 -12.12 15.09
N HIS A 34 -2.23 -11.82 14.88
CA HIS A 34 -3.19 -12.69 14.20
C HIS A 34 -4.30 -11.87 13.53
N GLN A 35 -4.88 -12.45 12.47
CA GLN A 35 -5.98 -11.82 11.76
C GLN A 35 -7.27 -11.82 12.58
N LYS A 36 -7.95 -10.68 12.67
CA LYS A 36 -9.23 -10.55 13.37
C LYS A 36 -10.44 -10.62 12.45
N ARG A 37 -10.31 -10.15 11.21
CA ARG A 37 -11.38 -10.12 10.20
C ARG A 37 -10.81 -10.35 8.82
N ASP A 38 -11.65 -10.70 7.86
CA ASP A 38 -11.23 -10.68 6.47
C ASP A 38 -11.05 -9.24 5.97
N HIS A 39 -10.06 -9.07 5.09
CA HIS A 39 -9.76 -7.80 4.43
C HIS A 39 -9.84 -8.02 2.93
N GLU A 40 -10.58 -7.16 2.24
CA GLU A 40 -10.78 -7.22 0.79
C GLU A 40 -9.68 -6.47 0.02
N ASP A 41 -8.92 -5.63 0.73
CA ASP A 41 -7.87 -4.77 0.19
C ASP A 41 -6.61 -4.79 1.08
N LEU A 42 -5.57 -4.09 0.60
CA LEU A 42 -4.32 -3.86 1.31
C LEU A 42 -3.96 -2.38 1.23
N GLU A 43 -3.70 -1.78 2.38
CA GLU A 43 -3.36 -0.37 2.50
C GLU A 43 -1.92 -0.20 3.00
N PHE A 44 -1.19 0.73 2.39
CA PHE A 44 0.14 1.13 2.85
C PHE A 44 0.30 2.65 2.70
N THR A 45 1.20 3.23 3.49
CA THR A 45 1.50 4.65 3.44
C THR A 45 2.97 4.89 3.12
N VAL A 46 3.22 6.06 2.53
CA VAL A 46 4.55 6.55 2.11
C VAL A 46 4.66 8.02 2.46
N LEU A 47 5.89 8.54 2.52
CA LEU A 47 6.09 9.97 2.60
C LEU A 47 5.70 10.64 1.28
N ARG A 48 5.04 11.80 1.36
CA ARG A 48 4.58 12.54 0.17
C ARG A 48 5.72 12.86 -0.81
N SER A 49 6.90 13.20 -0.29
CA SER A 49 8.10 13.47 -1.09
C SER A 49 8.61 12.25 -1.86
N ASP A 50 8.30 11.03 -1.39
CA ASP A 50 8.77 9.79 -1.98
C ASP A 50 7.77 9.17 -2.94
N LEU A 51 6.56 9.72 -3.07
CA LEU A 51 5.51 9.21 -3.95
C LEU A 51 6.01 8.87 -5.38
N PRO A 52 6.85 9.70 -6.05
CA PRO A 52 7.38 9.35 -7.37
C PRO A 52 8.19 8.04 -7.40
N VAL A 53 8.94 7.73 -6.34
CA VAL A 53 9.73 6.49 -6.22
C VAL A 53 8.79 5.28 -6.15
N PHE A 54 7.74 5.37 -5.35
CA PHE A 54 6.76 4.30 -5.20
C PHE A 54 5.90 4.11 -6.45
N ARG A 55 5.52 5.20 -7.14
CA ARG A 55 4.82 5.11 -8.44
C ARG A 55 5.62 4.31 -9.46
N LYS A 56 6.94 4.53 -9.52
CA LYS A 56 7.84 3.77 -10.39
C LYS A 56 7.91 2.29 -9.99
N ALA A 57 8.03 1.98 -8.71
CA ALA A 57 8.08 0.60 -8.23
C ALA A 57 6.77 -0.17 -8.49
N LEU A 58 5.64 0.54 -8.53
CA LEU A 58 4.31 0.00 -8.80
C LEU A 58 3.88 0.15 -10.27
N THR A 59 4.84 0.20 -11.20
CA THR A 59 4.56 0.24 -12.64
C THR A 59 3.62 -0.90 -13.06
N GLY A 60 2.67 -0.58 -13.96
CA GLY A 60 1.62 -1.51 -14.40
C GLY A 60 0.34 -1.46 -13.57
N MET A 61 0.27 -0.58 -12.55
CA MET A 61 -0.96 -0.26 -11.84
C MET A 61 -1.60 1.04 -12.37
N ASN A 62 -2.92 1.10 -12.28
CA ASN A 62 -3.68 2.33 -12.52
C ASN A 62 -3.78 3.11 -11.22
N PHE A 63 -3.40 4.39 -11.25
CA PHE A 63 -3.46 5.24 -10.06
C PHE A 63 -4.67 6.16 -10.10
N HIS A 64 -5.29 6.30 -8.93
CA HIS A 64 -6.38 7.24 -8.69
C HIS A 64 -6.08 8.04 -7.42
N SER A 65 -6.55 9.28 -7.37
CA SER A 65 -6.61 10.09 -6.16
C SER A 65 -8.04 10.18 -5.66
N VAL A 66 -8.22 10.15 -4.34
CA VAL A 66 -9.52 10.26 -3.69
C VAL A 66 -9.48 11.45 -2.73
N GLY A 67 -10.47 12.34 -2.81
CA GLY A 67 -10.59 13.50 -1.94
C GLY A 67 -11.91 14.23 -2.16
N SER A 68 -12.48 14.81 -1.10
CA SER A 68 -13.74 15.56 -1.19
C SER A 68 -14.92 14.80 -1.82
N GLY A 69 -14.97 13.48 -1.63
CA GLY A 69 -16.00 12.61 -2.23
C GLY A 69 -15.81 12.32 -3.72
N VAL A 70 -14.67 12.73 -4.30
CA VAL A 70 -14.35 12.57 -5.72
C VAL A 70 -13.22 11.55 -5.89
N VAL A 71 -13.34 10.72 -6.94
CA VAL A 71 -12.32 9.77 -7.39
C VAL A 71 -11.90 10.16 -8.80
N GLU A 72 -10.62 10.42 -8.98
CA GLU A 72 -10.05 10.87 -10.25
C GLU A 72 -8.81 10.07 -10.62
N GLN A 73 -8.58 9.87 -11.91
CA GLN A 73 -7.33 9.27 -12.40
C GLN A 73 -6.16 10.16 -12.01
N LEU A 74 -5.12 9.59 -11.39
CA LEU A 74 -3.92 10.30 -11.00
C LEU A 74 -2.87 10.19 -12.13
N PRO A 75 -2.67 11.25 -12.94
CA PRO A 75 -1.74 11.22 -14.08
C PRO A 75 -0.30 10.95 -13.66
N ALA A 76 0.50 10.46 -14.62
CA ALA A 76 1.88 9.98 -14.44
C ALA A 76 2.75 10.92 -13.61
#